data_AF-A0AAU2CNA8-F1
#
_entry.id   AF-A0AAU2CNA8-F1
#
_cell.length_a   1.000
_cell.length_b   1.000
_cell.length_c   1.000
_cell.angle_alpha   90.00
_cell.angle_beta   90.00
_cell.angle_gamma   90.00
#
_symmetry.space_group_name_H-M   'P 1'
#
loop_
_entity.id
_entity.type
_entity.pdbx_description
1 polymer ?
#
loop_
_entity_poly.entity_id
_entity_poly.type
_entity_poly.pdbx_seq_one_letter_code
_entity_poly.pdbx_strand_id
1 'polypeptide(L)'
;MTPQHPPTTAAEGESRTPQALRTKYEAGATVDELVSASGLSYGTVLNRLHEVGTVMRTPWQTRRLRDGQARRNLAARLRRLYDEQGSTLTELAVAGSVTRRVARRLLIEAGGTPRTTQQTLRIRSAASTARRMKLALSLRARYEAGATVPELAREHSYSVATVYRLLHQAGTRMRPKHNHGPARTPRKRS
;
A
#
# COMPACT_ATOMS: atom_id res chain seq x y z
N MET A 1 16.14 -35.96 31.12
CA MET A 1 15.47 -34.75 30.59
C MET A 1 16.54 -33.73 30.25
N THR A 2 16.93 -33.64 28.99
CA THR A 2 17.90 -32.67 28.48
C THR A 2 17.14 -31.40 28.11
N PRO A 3 17.44 -30.22 28.70
CA PRO A 3 16.80 -28.99 28.28
C PRO A 3 17.33 -28.59 26.90
N GLN A 4 16.46 -28.61 25.90
CA GLN A 4 16.71 -27.99 24.60
C GLN A 4 16.69 -26.46 24.76
N HIS A 5 17.80 -25.80 24.44
CA HIS A 5 17.82 -24.35 24.22
C HIS A 5 17.06 -24.01 22.92
N PRO A 6 16.20 -22.98 22.90
CA PRO A 6 15.63 -22.47 21.66
C PRO A 6 16.68 -21.70 20.85
N PRO A 7 16.64 -21.70 19.50
CA PRO A 7 17.53 -20.91 18.67
C PRO A 7 17.12 -19.43 18.71
N THR A 8 17.66 -18.68 19.64
CA THR A 8 17.50 -17.22 19.69
C THR A 8 18.56 -16.56 18.80
N THR A 9 18.09 -16.00 17.67
CA THR A 9 18.59 -14.77 17.02
C THR A 9 19.94 -14.76 16.26
N ALA A 10 20.09 -15.59 15.22
CA ALA A 10 21.13 -15.38 14.20
C ALA A 10 21.06 -13.98 13.52
N ALA A 11 19.84 -13.46 13.32
CA ALA A 11 19.61 -12.15 12.69
C ALA A 11 20.06 -10.95 13.55
N GLU A 12 20.08 -11.09 14.89
CA GLU A 12 20.58 -10.02 15.78
C GLU A 12 22.10 -9.94 15.76
N GLY A 13 22.78 -11.08 15.66
CA GLY A 13 24.24 -11.18 15.53
C GLY A 13 24.75 -10.58 14.22
N GLU A 14 24.08 -10.86 13.10
CA GLU A 14 24.45 -10.34 11.78
C GLU A 14 24.44 -8.81 11.73
N SER A 15 23.43 -8.19 12.35
CA SER A 15 23.26 -6.72 12.37
C SER A 15 24.38 -5.97 13.10
N ARG A 16 25.17 -6.68 13.92
CA ARG A 16 26.28 -6.16 14.72
C ARG A 16 27.65 -6.37 14.06
N THR A 17 27.75 -7.16 13.00
CA THR A 17 29.04 -7.43 12.34
C THR A 17 29.66 -6.15 11.74
N PRO A 18 30.99 -5.99 11.72
CA PRO A 18 31.65 -4.84 11.09
C PRO A 18 31.22 -4.61 9.63
N GLN A 19 31.08 -5.69 8.86
CA GLN A 19 30.63 -5.64 7.46
C GLN A 19 29.17 -5.19 7.35
N ALA A 20 28.26 -5.66 8.21
CA ALA A 20 26.87 -5.20 8.18
C ALA A 20 26.74 -3.72 8.57
N LEU A 21 27.53 -3.25 9.54
CA LEU A 21 27.59 -1.84 9.91
C LEU A 21 28.10 -0.99 8.74
N ARG A 22 29.15 -1.46 8.05
CA ARG A 22 29.69 -0.80 6.85
C ARG A 22 28.66 -0.72 5.73
N THR A 23 27.97 -1.81 5.40
CA THR A 23 26.92 -1.82 4.37
C THR A 23 25.82 -0.80 4.66
N LYS A 24 25.34 -0.75 5.92
CA LYS A 24 24.32 0.23 6.33
C LYS A 24 24.87 1.66 6.30
N TYR A 25 26.12 1.86 6.72
CA TYR A 25 26.79 3.15 6.63
C TYR A 25 26.88 3.61 5.18
N GLU A 26 27.45 2.81 4.29
CA GLU A 26 27.58 3.10 2.86
C GLU A 26 26.23 3.36 2.18
N ALA A 27 25.15 2.71 2.64
CA ALA A 27 23.79 2.98 2.19
C ALA A 27 23.20 4.33 2.66
N GLY A 28 23.82 5.00 3.63
CA GLY A 28 23.46 6.35 4.09
C GLY A 28 23.07 6.48 5.56
N ALA A 29 23.18 5.41 6.35
CA ALA A 29 22.96 5.48 7.81
C ALA A 29 24.02 6.36 8.49
N THR A 30 23.61 7.15 9.47
CA THR A 30 24.54 7.88 10.34
C THR A 30 25.08 6.96 11.44
N VAL A 31 26.19 7.34 12.08
CA VAL A 31 26.73 6.56 13.21
C VAL A 31 25.70 6.45 14.34
N ASP A 32 24.94 7.51 14.63
CA ASP A 32 23.88 7.50 15.64
C ASP A 32 22.76 6.51 15.30
N GLU A 33 22.34 6.43 14.04
CA GLU A 33 21.34 5.46 13.61
C GLU A 33 21.87 4.02 13.69
N LEU A 34 23.16 3.80 13.40
CA LEU A 34 23.79 2.49 13.57
C LEU A 34 23.85 2.11 15.05
N VAL A 35 24.14 3.06 15.94
CA VAL A 35 24.09 2.88 17.40
C VAL A 35 22.69 2.47 17.83
N SER A 36 21.66 3.22 17.43
CA SER A 36 20.27 2.90 17.75
C SER A 36 19.82 1.54 17.20
N ALA A 37 20.23 1.19 15.98
CA ALA A 37 19.80 -0.05 15.33
C ALA A 37 20.57 -1.29 15.80
N SER A 38 21.81 -1.15 16.27
CA SER A 38 22.65 -2.28 16.70
C SER A 38 22.68 -2.48 18.22
N GLY A 39 22.30 -1.47 18.99
CA GLY A 39 22.41 -1.43 20.45
C GLY A 39 23.86 -1.32 20.95
N LEU A 40 24.82 -1.05 20.07
CA LEU A 40 26.23 -0.88 20.40
C LEU A 40 26.54 0.55 20.83
N SER A 41 27.57 0.74 21.65
CA SER A 41 28.04 2.08 21.98
C SER A 41 28.63 2.79 20.76
N TYR A 42 28.55 4.13 20.75
CA TYR A 42 29.08 4.97 19.67
C TYR A 42 30.54 4.65 19.31
N GLY A 43 31.42 4.54 20.32
CA GLY A 43 32.82 4.17 20.12
C GLY A 43 33.00 2.77 19.53
N THR A 44 32.16 1.81 19.91
CA THR A 44 32.20 0.45 19.35
C THR A 44 31.84 0.44 17.87
N VAL A 45 30.82 1.22 17.48
CA VAL A 45 30.44 1.33 16.06
C VAL A 45 31.57 1.95 15.24
N LEU A 46 32.20 3.03 15.73
CA LEU A 46 33.34 3.65 15.05
C LEU A 46 34.52 2.70 14.90
N ASN A 47 34.91 2.00 15.98
CA ASN A 47 36.00 1.04 15.95
C ASN A 47 35.73 -0.07 14.92
N ARG A 48 34.50 -0.61 14.88
CA ARG A 48 34.11 -1.63 13.89
C ARG A 48 34.13 -1.10 12.47
N LEU A 49 33.71 0.14 12.23
CA LEU A 49 33.78 0.76 10.91
C LEU A 49 35.24 0.99 10.47
N HIS A 50 36.11 1.42 11.38
CA HIS A 50 37.54 1.58 11.12
C HIS A 50 38.26 0.24 10.89
N GLU A 51 37.89 -0.82 11.61
CA GLU A 51 38.43 -2.18 11.46
C GLU A 51 38.29 -2.69 10.01
N VAL A 52 37.18 -2.36 9.36
CA VAL A 52 36.93 -2.70 7.94
C VAL A 52 37.32 -1.57 6.96
N GLY A 53 38.12 -0.61 7.42
CA GLY A 53 38.68 0.47 6.60
C GLY A 53 37.66 1.50 6.08
N THR A 54 36.54 1.69 6.77
CA THR A 54 35.50 2.64 6.34
C THR A 54 35.97 4.08 6.55
N VAL A 55 36.00 4.86 5.47
CA VAL A 55 36.29 6.30 5.55
C VAL A 55 35.07 7.05 6.06
N MET A 56 35.25 7.86 7.10
CA MET A 56 34.17 8.67 7.68
C MET A 56 33.75 9.78 6.71
N ARG A 57 32.44 9.87 6.49
CA ARG A 57 31.81 10.89 5.66
C ARG A 57 31.63 12.18 6.41
N THR A 58 31.77 13.27 5.69
CA THR A 58 31.36 14.60 6.16
C THR A 58 29.83 14.71 6.26
N PRO A 59 29.31 15.66 7.05
CA PRO A 59 27.87 15.96 7.07
C PRO A 59 27.28 16.27 5.69
N TRP A 60 28.03 16.98 4.84
CA TRP A 60 27.59 17.30 3.48
C TRP A 60 27.49 16.06 2.57
N GLN A 61 28.48 15.17 2.63
CA GLN A 61 28.45 13.90 1.89
C GLN A 61 27.26 13.03 2.34
N THR A 62 27.00 12.96 3.64
CA THR A 62 25.85 12.22 4.19
C THR A 62 24.53 12.82 3.71
N ARG A 63 24.38 14.15 3.75
CA ARG A 63 23.17 14.83 3.25
C ARG A 63 22.93 14.54 1.77
N ARG A 64 23.94 14.72 0.92
CA ARG A 64 23.82 14.49 -0.53
C ARG A 64 23.44 13.05 -0.87
N LEU A 65 24.02 12.08 -0.17
CA LEU A 65 23.70 10.66 -0.37
C LEU A 65 22.25 10.35 0.04
N ARG A 66 21.80 10.88 1.18
CA ARG A 66 20.43 10.73 1.67
C ARG A 66 19.41 11.36 0.74
N ASP A 67 19.68 12.57 0.26
CA ASP A 67 18.81 13.25 -0.70
C ASP A 67 18.67 12.43 -1.98
N GLY A 68 19.77 11.84 -2.46
CA GLY A 68 19.77 10.91 -3.58
C GLY A 68 18.92 9.65 -3.32
N GLN A 69 19.04 9.04 -2.14
CA GLN A 69 18.28 7.85 -1.78
C GLN A 69 16.79 8.14 -1.57
N ALA A 70 16.46 9.25 -0.90
CA ALA A 70 15.10 9.73 -0.72
C ALA A 70 14.43 9.99 -2.07
N ARG A 71 15.16 10.58 -3.03
CA ARG A 71 14.68 10.78 -4.40
C ARG A 71 14.36 9.46 -5.11
N ARG A 72 15.25 8.47 -5.03
CA ARG A 72 15.03 7.13 -5.63
C ARG A 72 13.82 6.43 -5.00
N ASN A 73 13.70 6.48 -3.68
CA ASN A 73 12.56 5.91 -2.96
C ASN A 73 11.25 6.58 -3.37
N LEU A 74 11.24 7.91 -3.51
CA LEU A 74 10.09 8.65 -4.01
C LEU A 74 9.76 8.24 -5.45
N ALA A 75 10.76 8.15 -6.33
CA ALA A 75 10.57 7.73 -7.72
C ALA A 75 9.95 6.32 -7.79
N ALA A 76 10.45 5.36 -7.02
CA ALA A 76 9.93 4.01 -6.94
C ALA A 76 8.49 3.97 -6.38
N ARG A 77 8.19 4.78 -5.35
CA ARG A 77 6.83 4.91 -4.80
C ARG A 77 5.86 5.46 -5.84
N LEU A 78 6.24 6.53 -6.54
CA LEU A 78 5.40 7.12 -7.59
C LEU A 78 5.18 6.13 -8.75
N ARG A 79 6.18 5.31 -9.09
CA ARG A 79 6.06 4.23 -10.08
C ARG A 79 5.02 3.19 -9.67
N ARG A 80 5.06 2.70 -8.43
CA ARG A 80 4.05 1.75 -7.91
C ARG A 80 2.64 2.33 -7.94
N LEU A 81 2.45 3.56 -7.47
CA LEU A 81 1.14 4.24 -7.54
C LEU A 81 0.65 4.36 -8.99
N TYR A 82 1.55 4.69 -9.90
CA TYR A 82 1.22 4.79 -11.31
C TYR A 82 0.79 3.44 -11.90
N ASP A 83 1.54 2.37 -11.66
CA ASP A 83 1.30 1.05 -12.26
C ASP A 83 0.14 0.29 -11.60
N GLU A 84 0.08 0.26 -10.28
CA GLU A 84 -0.91 -0.52 -9.52
C GLU A 84 -2.26 0.20 -9.43
N GLN A 85 -2.25 1.51 -9.24
CA GLN A 85 -3.48 2.29 -8.96
C GLN A 85 -3.97 3.08 -10.17
N GLY A 86 -3.18 3.15 -11.25
CA GLY A 86 -3.52 3.92 -12.44
C GLY A 86 -3.51 5.43 -12.22
N SER A 87 -2.77 5.92 -11.20
CA SER A 87 -2.74 7.34 -10.83
C SER A 87 -2.27 8.24 -11.99
N THR A 88 -2.82 9.46 -12.06
CA THR A 88 -2.40 10.45 -13.06
C THR A 88 -1.16 11.24 -12.61
N LEU A 89 -0.47 11.93 -13.54
CA LEU A 89 0.68 12.78 -13.19
C LEU A 89 0.33 13.88 -12.17
N THR A 90 -0.91 14.37 -12.16
CA THR A 90 -1.38 15.36 -11.18
C THR A 90 -1.58 14.73 -9.80
N GLU A 91 -2.13 13.52 -9.75
CA GLU A 91 -2.27 12.77 -8.49
C GLU A 91 -0.91 12.35 -7.92
N LEU A 92 0.04 11.95 -8.77
CA LEU A 92 1.42 11.69 -8.37
C LEU A 92 2.12 12.94 -7.83
N ALA A 93 1.84 14.10 -8.43
CA ALA A 93 2.36 15.38 -7.96
C ALA A 93 1.89 15.67 -6.53
N VAL A 94 0.59 15.48 -6.25
CA VAL A 94 0.02 15.62 -4.91
C VAL A 94 0.60 14.58 -3.94
N ALA A 95 0.66 13.30 -4.33
CA ALA A 95 1.16 12.22 -3.48
C ALA A 95 2.64 12.36 -3.10
N GLY A 96 3.43 13.00 -3.97
CA GLY A 96 4.83 13.30 -3.74
C GLY A 96 5.10 14.71 -3.19
N SER A 97 4.07 15.55 -2.99
CA SER A 97 4.22 16.98 -2.68
C SER A 97 5.20 17.70 -3.61
N VAL A 98 5.16 17.36 -4.90
CA VAL A 98 6.05 17.90 -5.94
C VAL A 98 5.24 18.48 -7.08
N THR A 99 5.88 19.26 -7.94
CA THR A 99 5.23 19.74 -9.17
C THR A 99 5.00 18.61 -10.16
N ARG A 100 4.01 18.78 -11.05
CA ARG A 100 3.72 17.82 -12.14
C ARG A 100 4.94 17.52 -13.02
N ARG A 101 5.81 18.53 -13.27
CA ARG A 101 7.05 18.36 -14.04
C ARG A 101 8.03 17.44 -13.32
N VAL A 102 8.18 17.61 -12.01
CA VAL A 102 9.05 16.77 -11.19
C VAL A 102 8.49 15.35 -11.08
N ALA A 103 7.18 15.19 -10.87
CA ALA A 103 6.53 13.88 -10.87
C ALA A 103 6.76 13.11 -12.18
N ARG A 104 6.63 13.80 -13.33
CA ARG A 104 6.95 13.21 -14.64
C ARG A 104 8.42 12.77 -14.73
N ARG A 105 9.35 13.62 -14.29
CA ARG A 105 10.78 13.30 -14.31
C ARG A 105 11.11 12.11 -13.42
N LEU A 106 10.58 12.07 -12.20
CA LEU A 106 10.76 10.96 -11.26
C LEU A 106 10.19 9.65 -11.80
N LEU A 107 9.05 9.70 -12.49
CA LEU A 107 8.48 8.52 -13.14
C LEU A 107 9.43 7.96 -14.21
N ILE A 108 10.02 8.84 -15.03
CA ILE A 108 10.99 8.45 -16.07
C ILE A 108 12.29 7.92 -15.43
N GLU A 109 12.78 8.56 -14.36
CA GLU A 109 13.95 8.09 -13.60
C GLU A 109 13.73 6.69 -12.99
N ALA A 110 12.48 6.33 -12.66
CA ALA A 110 12.09 5.00 -12.22
C ALA A 110 11.77 4.03 -13.37
N GLY A 111 12.10 4.36 -14.62
CA GLY A 111 11.88 3.52 -15.80
C GLY A 111 10.42 3.51 -16.32
N GLY A 112 9.59 4.44 -15.88
CA GLY A 112 8.20 4.55 -16.33
C GLY A 112 8.02 5.44 -17.55
N THR A 113 7.06 5.08 -18.41
CA THR A 113 6.65 5.90 -19.56
C THR A 113 5.33 6.63 -19.28
N PRO A 114 5.23 7.93 -19.61
CA PRO A 114 3.97 8.65 -19.55
C PRO A 114 2.93 8.01 -20.48
N ARG A 115 1.74 7.75 -19.95
CA ARG A 115 0.60 7.18 -20.66
C ARG A 115 -0.10 8.27 -21.44
N THR A 116 -0.81 7.85 -22.48
CA THR A 116 -1.76 8.72 -23.17
C THR A 116 -3.02 8.90 -22.33
N THR A 117 -3.75 9.98 -22.58
CA THR A 117 -5.04 10.25 -21.94
C THR A 117 -6.03 9.09 -22.14
N GLN A 118 -6.06 8.48 -23.33
CA GLN A 118 -6.93 7.34 -23.63
C GLN A 118 -6.57 6.09 -22.81
N GLN A 119 -5.28 5.80 -22.64
CA GLN A 119 -4.83 4.69 -21.79
C GLN A 119 -5.25 4.91 -20.34
N THR A 120 -5.07 6.11 -19.81
CA THR A 120 -5.53 6.47 -18.46
C THR A 120 -7.04 6.30 -18.32
N LEU A 121 -7.83 6.78 -19.29
CA LEU A 121 -9.29 6.64 -19.26
C LEU A 121 -9.71 5.17 -19.22
N ARG A 122 -9.12 4.31 -20.06
CA ARG A 122 -9.40 2.87 -20.08
C ARG A 122 -9.09 2.18 -18.75
N ILE A 123 -7.94 2.50 -18.14
CA ILE A 123 -7.55 1.93 -16.83
C ILE A 123 -8.54 2.37 -15.74
N ARG A 124 -8.91 3.65 -15.71
CA ARG A 124 -9.83 4.18 -14.68
C ARG A 124 -11.24 3.67 -14.85
N SER A 125 -11.73 3.56 -16.10
CA SER A 125 -13.02 2.95 -16.37
C SER A 125 -13.03 1.49 -15.97
N ALA A 126 -11.98 0.73 -16.29
CA ALA A 126 -11.83 -0.67 -15.86
C ALA A 126 -11.82 -0.80 -14.32
N ALA A 127 -11.03 0.02 -13.61
CA ALA A 127 -10.98 0.02 -12.15
C ALA A 127 -12.32 0.44 -11.51
N SER A 128 -13.05 1.39 -12.12
CA SER A 128 -14.39 1.78 -11.67
C SER A 128 -15.39 0.63 -11.87
N THR A 129 -15.37 0.00 -13.04
CA THR A 129 -16.22 -1.16 -13.35
C THR A 129 -15.93 -2.33 -12.41
N ALA A 130 -14.66 -2.60 -12.10
CA ALA A 130 -14.26 -3.63 -11.15
C ALA A 130 -14.77 -3.34 -9.72
N ARG A 131 -14.62 -2.10 -9.25
CA ARG A 131 -15.17 -1.66 -7.94
C ARG A 131 -16.69 -1.80 -7.89
N ARG A 132 -17.37 -1.39 -8.96
CA ARG A 132 -18.83 -1.51 -9.08
C ARG A 132 -19.29 -2.97 -9.11
N MET A 133 -18.56 -3.85 -9.79
CA MET A 133 -18.83 -5.28 -9.80
C MET A 133 -18.63 -5.90 -8.42
N LYS A 134 -17.55 -5.57 -7.71
CA LYS A 134 -17.30 -6.03 -6.33
C LYS A 134 -18.45 -5.63 -5.40
N LEU A 135 -18.92 -4.39 -5.49
CA LEU A 135 -20.08 -3.91 -4.72
C LEU A 135 -21.35 -4.67 -5.11
N ALA A 136 -21.59 -4.88 -6.40
CA ALA A 136 -22.74 -5.63 -6.89
C ALA A 136 -22.77 -7.06 -6.34
N LEU A 137 -21.62 -7.75 -6.32
CA LEU A 137 -21.49 -9.09 -5.74
C LEU A 137 -21.69 -9.08 -4.22
N SER A 138 -21.18 -8.09 -3.49
CA SER A 138 -21.43 -8.00 -2.05
C SER A 138 -22.90 -7.77 -1.72
N LEU A 139 -23.59 -6.93 -2.50
CA LEU A 139 -25.03 -6.70 -2.35
C LEU A 139 -25.83 -7.97 -2.67
N ARG A 140 -25.42 -8.71 -3.71
CA ARG A 140 -26.01 -10.00 -4.06
C ARG A 140 -25.90 -11.00 -2.91
N ALA A 141 -24.72 -11.17 -2.32
CA ALA A 141 -24.53 -12.09 -1.20
C ALA A 141 -25.47 -11.78 -0.02
N ARG A 142 -25.66 -10.50 0.29
CA ARG A 142 -26.60 -10.08 1.35
C ARG A 142 -28.06 -10.27 0.99
N TYR A 143 -28.42 -10.01 -0.26
CA TYR A 143 -29.77 -10.25 -0.77
C TYR A 143 -30.12 -11.75 -0.74
N GLU A 144 -29.18 -12.61 -1.16
CA GLU A 144 -29.31 -14.06 -1.07
C GLU A 144 -29.44 -14.53 0.38
N ALA A 145 -28.69 -13.91 1.31
CA ALA A 145 -28.80 -14.14 2.75
C ALA A 145 -30.13 -13.66 3.39
N GLY A 146 -30.99 -12.95 2.65
CA GLY A 146 -32.33 -12.58 3.10
C GLY A 146 -32.60 -11.08 3.23
N ALA A 147 -31.59 -10.22 3.07
CA ALA A 147 -31.79 -8.78 3.12
C ALA A 147 -32.70 -8.30 1.98
N THR A 148 -33.60 -7.36 2.28
CA THR A 148 -34.48 -6.77 1.26
C THR A 148 -33.80 -5.62 0.52
N VAL A 149 -34.27 -5.32 -0.70
CA VAL A 149 -33.73 -4.19 -1.49
C VAL A 149 -33.84 -2.84 -0.77
N PRO A 150 -34.96 -2.51 -0.08
CA PRO A 150 -35.06 -1.27 0.69
C PRO A 150 -34.08 -1.20 1.88
N GLU A 151 -33.82 -2.32 2.56
CA GLU A 151 -32.84 -2.40 3.64
C GLU A 151 -31.43 -2.17 3.12
N LEU A 152 -31.04 -2.84 2.02
CA LEU A 152 -29.74 -2.65 1.37
C LEU A 152 -29.55 -1.20 0.88
N ALA A 153 -30.61 -0.57 0.37
CA ALA A 153 -30.60 0.81 -0.07
C ALA A 153 -30.32 1.77 1.10
N ARG A 154 -31.00 1.59 2.24
CA ARG A 154 -30.79 2.40 3.44
C ARG A 154 -29.39 2.21 4.01
N GLU A 155 -28.94 0.97 4.15
CA GLU A 155 -27.68 0.66 4.80
C GLU A 155 -26.47 1.18 4.01
N HIS A 156 -26.52 1.10 2.69
CA HIS A 156 -25.45 1.58 1.82
C HIS A 156 -25.69 3.01 1.28
N SER A 157 -26.72 3.71 1.77
CA SER A 157 -27.09 5.08 1.34
C SER A 157 -27.27 5.22 -0.19
N TYR A 158 -27.84 4.19 -0.83
CA TYR A 158 -28.12 4.19 -2.27
C TYR A 158 -29.62 4.30 -2.53
N SER A 159 -29.97 4.82 -3.71
CA SER A 159 -31.35 4.72 -4.17
C SER A 159 -31.73 3.25 -4.41
N VAL A 160 -32.99 2.91 -4.17
CA VAL A 160 -33.55 1.58 -4.45
C VAL A 160 -33.30 1.18 -5.91
N ALA A 161 -33.47 2.11 -6.86
CA ALA A 161 -33.20 1.89 -8.28
C ALA A 161 -31.72 1.56 -8.56
N THR A 162 -30.79 2.17 -7.83
CA THR A 162 -29.36 1.88 -7.92
C THR A 162 -29.06 0.46 -7.43
N VAL A 163 -29.67 0.03 -6.32
CA VAL A 163 -29.51 -1.33 -5.81
C VAL A 163 -30.06 -2.37 -6.80
N TYR A 164 -31.25 -2.14 -7.38
CA TYR A 164 -31.79 -3.01 -8.43
C TYR A 164 -30.84 -3.14 -9.62
N ARG A 165 -30.28 -2.02 -10.11
CA ARG A 165 -29.30 -2.04 -11.22
C ARG A 165 -28.04 -2.84 -10.86
N LEU A 166 -27.53 -2.68 -9.64
CA LEU A 166 -26.34 -3.42 -9.18
C LEU A 166 -26.63 -4.92 -9.04
N LEU A 167 -27.78 -5.30 -8.49
CA LEU A 167 -28.18 -6.71 -8.38
C LEU A 167 -28.37 -7.35 -9.76
N HIS A 168 -28.98 -6.64 -10.71
CA HIS A 168 -29.09 -7.12 -12.09
C HIS A 168 -27.72 -7.28 -12.75
N GLN A 169 -26.79 -6.34 -12.52
CA GLN A 169 -25.43 -6.40 -13.02
C GLN A 169 -24.64 -7.60 -12.45
N ALA A 170 -24.95 -8.06 -11.24
CA ALA A 170 -24.40 -9.27 -10.63
C ALA A 170 -25.11 -10.57 -11.06
N GLY A 171 -26.09 -10.48 -11.95
CA GLY A 171 -26.89 -11.63 -12.41
C GLY A 171 -27.80 -12.22 -11.33
N THR A 172 -28.18 -11.43 -10.32
CA THR A 172 -29.04 -11.89 -9.23
C THR A 172 -30.44 -12.22 -9.75
N ARG A 173 -30.93 -13.42 -9.44
CA ARG A 173 -32.34 -13.77 -9.67
C ARG A 173 -33.21 -13.04 -8.65
N MET A 174 -34.03 -12.12 -9.12
CA MET A 174 -34.90 -11.34 -8.25
C MET A 174 -36.03 -12.21 -7.70
N ARG A 175 -36.32 -12.06 -6.40
CA ARG A 175 -37.50 -12.69 -5.78
C ARG A 175 -38.77 -12.16 -6.45
N PRO A 176 -39.89 -12.92 -6.47
CA PRO A 176 -41.15 -12.43 -6.99
C PRO A 176 -41.60 -11.14 -6.29
N LYS A 177 -42.36 -10.28 -6.99
CA LYS A 177 -42.77 -8.93 -6.54
C LYS A 177 -43.40 -8.89 -5.14
N HIS A 178 -44.02 -10.00 -4.72
CA HIS A 178 -44.70 -10.18 -3.43
C HIS A 178 -43.76 -10.55 -2.26
N ASN A 179 -42.50 -10.92 -2.56
CA ASN A 179 -41.47 -11.36 -1.60
C ASN A 179 -40.35 -10.32 -1.41
N HIS A 180 -40.58 -9.07 -1.82
CA HIS A 180 -39.65 -7.95 -1.59
C HIS A 180 -39.94 -7.17 -0.31
N GLY A 181 -41.05 -7.48 0.37
CA GLY A 181 -41.31 -6.99 1.72
C GLY A 181 -40.36 -7.60 2.75
N PRO A 182 -40.24 -6.99 3.94
CA PRO A 182 -39.43 -7.56 5.03
C PRO A 182 -39.81 -9.02 5.24
N ALA A 183 -38.80 -9.87 5.49
CA ALA A 183 -39.04 -11.26 5.83
C ALA A 183 -40.10 -11.29 6.94
N ARG A 184 -41.25 -11.94 6.67
CA ARG A 184 -42.34 -12.08 7.65
C ARG A 184 -41.74 -12.68 8.91
N THR A 185 -41.59 -11.87 9.95
CA THR A 185 -41.23 -12.35 11.27
C THR A 185 -42.33 -13.32 11.71
N PRO A 186 -41.99 -14.55 12.13
CA PRO A 186 -43.01 -15.49 12.59
C PRO A 186 -43.67 -14.88 13.83
N ARG A 187 -44.98 -14.62 13.76
CA ARG A 187 -45.76 -14.19 14.93
C ARG A 187 -45.66 -15.31 15.96
N LYS A 188 -45.03 -15.02 17.11
CA LYS A 188 -45.17 -15.84 18.33
C LYS A 188 -46.66 -15.99 18.60
N ARG A 189 -47.19 -17.22 18.50
CA ARG A 189 -48.51 -17.54 19.03
C ARG A 189 -48.40 -17.48 20.55
N SER A 190 -49.19 -16.59 21.14
CA SER A 190 -49.51 -16.55 22.57
C SER A 190 -50.32 -17.78 22.95
#